data_AF-A0A9D1Q0G6-F1
#
_entry.id   AF-A0A9D1Q0G6-F1
#
_cell.length_a   1.000
_cell.length_b   1.000
_cell.length_c   1.000
_cell.angle_alpha   90.00
_cell.angle_beta   90.00
_cell.angle_gamma   90.00
#
_symmetry.space_group_name_H-M   'P 1'
#
loop_
_entity.id
_entity.type
_entity.pdbx_description
1 polymer ?
#
loop_
_entity_poly.entity_id
_entity_poly.type
_entity_poly.pdbx_seq_one_letter_code
_entity_poly.pdbx_strand_id
1 'polypeptide(L)'
;MYTYERNRNKKKSASSYSAADRNTRKAEDVMTRQELSDKLAEIDDRYVAKEDGAPPSIVDFERIEYDAPTDEEIAERAEAELAGYRAEGRADIESDAEARRRSAYAKKADAGRTLKSEERAIADDYESALGSYGSEMARRGLARSSVAAEGAAAIEKGRADALSSARSARAAADAEADSELRALEADMQKALNAFDIAYAARLTERIAELTSEREEREAEAIKYENRLKEKEYDIMREVTDGDYETVKKGEVPSSLLDIYNEERYEAVNKYLSGLDPEEAESVVRNDPFIRDSVSDYWYYMLYRTYSLDE
;
A
#
# COMPACT_ATOMS: atom_id res chain seq x y z
N MET A 1 6.87 20.12 -53.10
CA MET A 1 7.00 18.81 -52.44
C MET A 1 7.15 19.07 -50.95
N TYR A 2 6.29 18.68 -50.01
CA TYR A 2 4.97 18.03 -49.96
C TYR A 2 4.25 18.63 -48.72
N THR A 3 2.93 18.54 -48.69
CA THR A 3 1.96 19.40 -47.99
C THR A 3 1.57 18.98 -46.56
N TYR A 4 1.04 19.98 -45.82
CA TYR A 4 0.18 19.91 -44.62
C TYR A 4 -1.07 19.01 -44.79
N GLU A 5 -1.53 18.31 -43.72
CA GLU A 5 -2.85 18.51 -43.05
C GLU A 5 -3.29 17.35 -42.10
N ARG A 6 -3.69 17.78 -40.88
CA ARG A 6 -4.82 17.38 -40.00
C ARG A 6 -5.07 15.96 -39.45
N ASN A 7 -5.06 15.94 -38.11
CA ASN A 7 -5.91 15.23 -37.13
C ASN A 7 -7.20 14.53 -37.63
N ARG A 8 -7.37 13.25 -37.21
CA ARG A 8 -8.67 12.68 -36.76
C ARG A 8 -8.48 11.38 -35.96
N ASN A 9 -8.92 11.41 -34.70
CA ASN A 9 -9.49 10.33 -33.87
C ASN A 9 -9.35 8.87 -34.37
N LYS A 10 -8.60 8.04 -33.64
CA LYS A 10 -8.87 6.60 -33.49
C LYS A 10 -8.53 6.12 -32.08
N LYS A 11 -9.53 6.11 -31.19
CA LYS A 11 -9.68 5.06 -30.18
C LYS A 11 -9.77 3.72 -30.92
N LYS A 12 -8.87 2.78 -30.62
CA LYS A 12 -9.00 1.29 -30.70
C LYS A 12 -7.64 0.65 -30.98
N SER A 13 -7.06 0.01 -29.96
CA SER A 13 -6.82 -1.44 -29.95
C SER A 13 -6.13 -1.80 -28.64
N ALA A 14 -6.91 -1.83 -27.55
CA ALA A 14 -6.53 -2.65 -26.41
C ALA A 14 -6.45 -4.08 -26.93
N SER A 15 -5.25 -4.65 -26.79
CA SER A 15 -4.86 -5.97 -27.22
C SER A 15 -5.92 -7.02 -26.86
N SER A 16 -6.38 -7.71 -27.88
CA SER A 16 -7.33 -8.81 -27.81
C SER A 16 -6.69 -10.01 -27.11
N TYR A 17 -6.85 -10.11 -25.80
CA TYR A 17 -6.93 -11.43 -25.17
C TYR A 17 -8.34 -11.95 -25.40
N SER A 18 -8.42 -12.97 -26.25
CA SER A 18 -9.67 -13.58 -26.69
C SER A 18 -10.46 -14.10 -25.49
N ALA A 19 -11.79 -14.00 -25.57
CA ALA A 19 -12.70 -14.60 -24.61
C ALA A 19 -12.62 -16.15 -24.57
N ALA A 20 -11.79 -16.77 -25.41
CA ALA A 20 -11.50 -18.21 -25.37
C ALA A 20 -10.45 -18.58 -24.30
N ASP A 21 -9.68 -17.61 -23.78
CA ASP A 21 -8.60 -17.86 -22.79
C ASP A 21 -9.05 -17.66 -21.33
N ARG A 22 -10.32 -17.29 -21.14
CA ARG A 22 -10.98 -17.25 -19.81
C ARG A 22 -11.75 -18.51 -19.46
N ASN A 23 -12.04 -19.37 -20.46
CA ASN A 23 -12.78 -20.62 -20.26
C ASN A 23 -11.89 -21.84 -20.02
N THR A 24 -10.56 -21.69 -20.09
CA THR A 24 -9.59 -22.77 -19.91
C THR A 24 -8.90 -22.75 -18.55
N ARG A 25 -9.17 -21.75 -17.70
CA ARG A 25 -8.60 -21.64 -16.33
C ARG A 25 -9.58 -22.01 -15.20
N LYS A 26 -10.68 -22.69 -15.51
CA LYS A 26 -11.69 -23.17 -14.54
C LYS A 26 -12.03 -24.66 -14.69
N ALA A 27 -11.22 -25.42 -15.44
CA ALA A 27 -11.50 -26.82 -15.79
C ALA A 27 -10.52 -27.83 -15.14
N GLU A 28 -9.78 -27.44 -14.10
CA GLU A 28 -8.77 -28.30 -13.46
C GLU A 28 -9.18 -28.85 -12.07
N ASP A 29 -10.44 -28.69 -11.63
CA ASP A 29 -10.90 -29.34 -10.37
C ASP A 29 -12.40 -29.69 -10.37
N VAL A 30 -12.98 -29.98 -11.55
CA VAL A 30 -14.36 -30.49 -11.64
C VAL A 30 -14.30 -32.01 -11.46
N MET A 31 -14.70 -32.48 -10.28
CA MET A 31 -14.79 -33.92 -9.98
C MET A 31 -15.79 -34.57 -10.94
N THR A 32 -15.37 -35.62 -11.62
CA THR A 32 -16.22 -36.43 -12.51
C THR A 32 -17.04 -37.45 -11.71
N ARG A 33 -18.04 -38.05 -12.35
CA ARG A 33 -18.88 -39.08 -11.70
C ARG A 33 -18.09 -40.32 -11.29
N GLN A 34 -17.09 -40.71 -12.10
CA GLN A 34 -16.24 -41.84 -11.75
C GLN A 34 -15.37 -41.50 -10.54
N GLU A 35 -14.78 -40.30 -10.50
CA GLU A 35 -13.98 -39.83 -9.36
C GLU A 35 -14.82 -39.71 -8.08
N LEU A 36 -16.08 -39.27 -8.18
CA LEU A 36 -17.01 -39.29 -7.06
C LEU A 36 -17.26 -40.72 -6.56
N SER A 37 -17.52 -41.67 -7.48
CA SER A 37 -17.75 -43.07 -7.12
C SER A 37 -16.52 -43.68 -6.44
N ASP A 38 -15.33 -43.40 -6.97
CA ASP A 38 -14.07 -43.89 -6.42
C ASP A 38 -13.81 -43.27 -5.04
N LYS A 39 -14.12 -41.97 -4.85
CA LYS A 39 -14.00 -41.29 -3.56
C LYS A 39 -14.98 -41.81 -2.52
N LEU A 40 -16.23 -42.08 -2.89
CA LEU A 40 -17.23 -42.67 -1.99
C LEU A 40 -16.84 -44.10 -1.59
N ALA A 41 -16.28 -44.89 -2.53
CA ALA A 41 -15.75 -46.22 -2.23
C ALA A 41 -14.54 -46.15 -1.27
N GLU A 42 -13.64 -45.18 -1.45
CA GLU A 42 -12.53 -44.92 -0.53
C GLU A 42 -13.02 -44.53 0.88
N ILE A 43 -14.09 -43.73 0.97
CA ILE A 43 -14.74 -43.41 2.24
C ILE A 43 -15.35 -44.69 2.86
N ASP A 44 -16.06 -45.50 2.09
CA ASP A 44 -16.61 -46.77 2.59
C ASP A 44 -15.52 -47.72 3.09
N ASP A 45 -14.42 -47.84 2.35
CA ASP A 45 -13.27 -48.65 2.74
C ASP A 45 -12.56 -48.16 4.02
N ARG A 46 -12.67 -46.86 4.31
CA ARG A 46 -12.09 -46.21 5.50
C ARG A 46 -12.97 -46.30 6.73
N TYR A 47 -14.30 -46.32 6.62
CA TYR A 47 -15.18 -46.20 7.79
C TYR A 47 -16.12 -47.40 8.02
N VAL A 48 -16.38 -48.22 7.00
CA VAL A 48 -17.28 -49.37 7.11
C VAL A 48 -16.54 -50.58 7.70
N ALA A 49 -17.14 -51.23 8.70
CA ALA A 49 -16.57 -52.39 9.36
C ALA A 49 -16.38 -53.58 8.39
N LYS A 50 -15.15 -54.13 8.33
CA LYS A 50 -14.75 -55.27 7.47
C LYS A 50 -14.93 -56.62 8.19
N GLU A 51 -14.89 -57.72 7.42
CA GLU A 51 -15.29 -59.08 7.87
C GLU A 51 -14.59 -59.61 9.13
N ASP A 52 -13.43 -59.03 9.49
CA ASP A 52 -12.53 -59.62 10.48
C ASP A 52 -12.65 -58.99 11.87
N GLY A 53 -13.60 -58.06 12.08
CA GLY A 53 -13.68 -57.25 13.31
C GLY A 53 -12.48 -56.32 13.51
N ALA A 54 -11.60 -56.22 12.50
CA ALA A 54 -10.48 -55.31 12.51
C ALA A 54 -11.01 -53.87 12.44
N PRO A 55 -10.51 -52.97 13.31
CA PRO A 55 -10.89 -51.58 13.25
C PRO A 55 -10.49 -51.00 11.86
N PRO A 56 -11.32 -50.10 11.30
CA PRO A 56 -11.04 -49.39 10.08
C PRO A 56 -9.68 -48.71 10.17
N SER A 57 -9.05 -48.51 9.00
CA SER A 57 -7.84 -47.71 8.86
C SER A 57 -8.15 -46.28 9.31
N ILE A 58 -7.72 -45.94 10.53
CA ILE A 58 -8.09 -44.68 11.18
C ILE A 58 -7.46 -43.51 10.43
N VAL A 59 -8.35 -42.68 9.89
CA VAL A 59 -8.29 -41.26 9.49
C VAL A 59 -6.90 -40.62 9.35
N ASP A 60 -6.55 -40.26 8.11
CA ASP A 60 -5.55 -39.24 7.81
C ASP A 60 -6.24 -37.88 7.77
N PHE A 61 -5.96 -37.01 8.73
CA PHE A 61 -6.41 -35.62 8.66
C PHE A 61 -5.40 -34.74 7.90
N GLU A 62 -5.89 -33.82 7.09
CA GLU A 62 -5.06 -32.82 6.43
C GLU A 62 -4.47 -31.84 7.47
N ARG A 63 -3.14 -31.85 7.58
CA ARG A 63 -2.39 -30.98 8.49
C ARG A 63 -2.09 -29.66 7.79
N ILE A 64 -2.38 -28.56 8.48
CA ILE A 64 -1.98 -27.23 8.01
C ILE A 64 -0.53 -27.00 8.45
N GLU A 65 0.40 -27.02 7.49
CA GLU A 65 1.78 -26.62 7.72
C GLU A 65 1.88 -25.11 7.49
N TYR A 66 2.02 -24.34 8.58
CA TYR A 66 2.25 -22.89 8.51
C TYR A 66 3.76 -22.62 8.46
N ASP A 67 4.24 -22.18 7.29
CA ASP A 67 5.61 -21.71 7.12
C ASP A 67 5.69 -20.24 7.58
N ALA A 68 6.20 -20.04 8.79
CA ALA A 68 6.23 -18.73 9.42
C ALA A 68 7.35 -17.85 8.84
N PRO A 69 7.07 -16.59 8.50
CA PRO A 69 8.10 -15.71 7.95
C PRO A 69 9.21 -15.44 8.98
N THR A 70 10.45 -15.39 8.52
CA THR A 70 11.60 -15.10 9.39
C THR A 70 11.61 -13.63 9.83
N ASP A 71 12.41 -13.33 10.86
CA ASP A 71 12.57 -11.94 11.32
C ASP A 71 13.14 -11.03 10.22
N GLU A 72 14.02 -11.56 9.36
CA GLU A 72 14.54 -10.85 8.20
C GLU A 72 13.45 -10.56 7.17
N GLU A 73 12.60 -11.53 6.84
CA GLU A 73 11.50 -11.34 5.88
C GLU A 73 10.46 -10.34 6.38
N ILE A 74 10.19 -10.34 7.69
CA ILE A 74 9.33 -9.34 8.34
C ILE A 74 9.96 -7.95 8.22
N ALA A 75 11.26 -7.82 8.49
CA ALA A 75 11.96 -6.55 8.38
C ALA A 75 11.97 -6.02 6.95
N GLU A 76 12.28 -6.87 5.96
CA GLU A 76 12.26 -6.50 4.54
C GLU A 76 10.86 -6.08 4.08
N ARG A 77 9.82 -6.80 4.52
CA ARG A 77 8.43 -6.42 4.22
C ARG A 77 8.08 -5.07 4.84
N ALA A 78 8.44 -4.82 6.09
CA ALA A 78 8.19 -3.55 6.76
C ALA A 78 8.91 -2.38 6.05
N GLU A 79 10.16 -2.59 5.63
CA GLU A 79 10.93 -1.61 4.85
C GLU A 79 10.29 -1.34 3.48
N ALA A 80 9.85 -2.38 2.78
CA ALA A 80 9.18 -2.26 1.49
C ALA A 80 7.86 -1.48 1.59
N GLU A 81 7.05 -1.76 2.61
CA GLU A 81 5.80 -1.05 2.87
C GLU A 81 6.04 0.44 3.21
N LEU A 82 7.15 0.78 3.87
CA LEU A 82 7.50 2.15 4.25
C LEU A 82 8.43 2.86 3.23
N ALA A 83 8.83 2.21 2.15
CA ALA A 83 9.76 2.76 1.17
C ALA A 83 9.24 4.07 0.53
N GLY A 84 7.94 4.12 0.20
CA GLY A 84 7.29 5.32 -0.32
C GLY A 84 7.35 6.48 0.67
N TYR A 85 6.97 6.23 1.93
CA TYR A 85 7.03 7.20 3.02
C TYR A 85 8.45 7.76 3.23
N ARG A 86 9.46 6.88 3.18
CA ARG A 86 10.87 7.28 3.29
C ARG A 86 11.32 8.18 2.15
N ALA A 87 11.00 7.80 0.92
CA ALA A 87 11.40 8.53 -0.28
C ALA A 87 10.71 9.91 -0.34
N GLU A 88 9.40 9.96 -0.13
CA GLU A 88 8.62 11.20 -0.13
C GLU A 88 9.08 12.14 0.97
N GLY A 89 9.24 11.65 2.21
CA GLY A 89 9.67 12.50 3.33
C GLY A 89 11.05 13.12 3.13
N ARG A 90 11.99 12.39 2.52
CA ARG A 90 13.31 12.95 2.16
C ARG A 90 13.21 13.97 1.01
N ALA A 91 12.45 13.65 -0.03
CA ALA A 91 12.25 14.54 -1.16
C ALA A 91 11.60 15.86 -0.74
N ASP A 92 10.64 15.83 0.18
CA ASP A 92 9.98 17.02 0.70
C ASP A 92 10.94 17.92 1.47
N ILE A 93 11.80 17.35 2.31
CA ILE A 93 12.84 18.10 3.06
C ILE A 93 13.83 18.75 2.08
N GLU A 94 14.28 18.02 1.07
CA GLU A 94 15.20 18.56 0.05
C GLU A 94 14.53 19.64 -0.81
N SER A 95 13.25 19.46 -1.15
CA SER A 95 12.46 20.41 -1.91
C SER A 95 12.24 21.73 -1.15
N ASP A 96 11.90 21.65 0.14
CA ASP A 96 11.78 22.83 1.00
C ASP A 96 13.11 23.57 1.14
N ALA A 97 14.20 22.82 1.35
CA ALA A 97 15.53 23.42 1.43
C ALA A 97 15.91 24.13 0.12
N GLU A 98 15.63 23.52 -1.03
CA GLU A 98 15.86 24.13 -2.34
C GLU A 98 14.99 25.36 -2.57
N ALA A 99 13.72 25.34 -2.15
CA ALA A 99 12.83 26.49 -2.23
C ALA A 99 13.34 27.66 -1.38
N ARG A 100 13.78 27.39 -0.15
CA ARG A 100 14.40 28.40 0.74
C ARG A 100 15.69 28.97 0.13
N ARG A 101 16.54 28.12 -0.43
CA ARG A 101 17.77 28.53 -1.15
C ARG A 101 17.45 29.46 -2.32
N ARG A 102 16.50 29.09 -3.18
CA ARG A 102 16.06 29.94 -4.30
C ARG A 102 15.50 31.27 -3.84
N SER A 103 14.68 31.26 -2.78
CA SER A 103 14.12 32.47 -2.18
C SER A 103 15.21 33.41 -1.69
N ALA A 104 16.22 32.91 -0.97
CA ALA A 104 17.34 33.71 -0.51
C ALA A 104 18.14 34.34 -1.66
N TYR A 105 18.43 33.57 -2.72
CA TYR A 105 19.08 34.13 -3.93
C TYR A 105 18.20 35.15 -4.65
N ALA A 106 16.88 34.93 -4.70
CA ALA A 106 15.95 35.89 -5.27
C ALA A 106 15.94 37.21 -4.48
N LYS A 107 15.95 37.17 -3.15
CA LYS A 107 16.11 38.37 -2.29
C LYS A 107 17.41 39.13 -2.63
N LYS A 108 18.52 38.41 -2.81
CA LYS A 108 19.80 39.01 -3.24
C LYS A 108 19.74 39.55 -4.66
N ALA A 109 18.97 39.00 -5.58
CA ALA A 109 18.79 39.59 -6.89
C ALA A 109 17.93 40.88 -6.80
N ASP A 110 16.85 40.82 -6.05
CA ASP A 110 15.87 41.90 -5.90
C ASP A 110 16.45 43.13 -5.25
N ALA A 111 17.15 43.00 -4.13
CA ALA A 111 17.77 44.15 -3.50
C ALA A 111 18.84 44.83 -4.40
N GLY A 112 19.40 44.11 -5.38
CA GLY A 112 20.41 44.63 -6.30
C GLY A 112 19.74 45.43 -7.42
N ARG A 113 18.57 44.95 -7.87
CA ARG A 113 17.68 45.69 -8.76
C ARG A 113 17.16 46.95 -8.07
N THR A 114 16.74 46.86 -6.81
CA THR A 114 16.30 48.00 -6.00
C THR A 114 17.39 49.03 -5.85
N LEU A 115 18.60 48.65 -5.41
CA LEU A 115 19.73 49.57 -5.29
C LEU A 115 20.02 50.29 -6.61
N LYS A 116 20.06 49.57 -7.72
CA LYS A 116 20.32 50.18 -9.04
C LYS A 116 19.23 51.17 -9.45
N SER A 117 17.97 50.91 -9.08
CA SER A 117 16.86 51.82 -9.32
C SER A 117 16.96 53.07 -8.44
N GLU A 118 17.29 52.89 -7.16
CA GLU A 118 17.48 53.99 -6.21
C GLU A 118 18.67 54.88 -6.57
N GLU A 119 19.82 54.29 -6.96
CA GLU A 119 20.99 55.05 -7.38
C GLU A 119 20.70 55.94 -8.61
N ARG A 120 19.82 55.48 -9.52
CA ARG A 120 19.37 56.29 -10.67
C ARG A 120 18.45 57.43 -10.21
N ALA A 121 17.45 57.13 -9.39
CA ALA A 121 16.54 58.14 -8.87
C ALA A 121 17.31 59.24 -8.09
N ILE A 122 18.26 58.84 -7.24
CA ILE A 122 19.11 59.78 -6.49
C ILE A 122 19.98 60.63 -7.44
N ALA A 123 20.49 60.06 -8.54
CA ALA A 123 21.23 60.82 -9.52
C ALA A 123 20.35 61.85 -10.25
N ASP A 124 19.16 61.45 -10.68
CA ASP A 124 18.20 62.33 -11.36
C ASP A 124 17.73 63.47 -10.45
N ASP A 125 17.44 63.18 -9.17
CA ASP A 125 17.07 64.16 -8.15
C ASP A 125 18.21 65.14 -7.88
N TYR A 126 19.45 64.63 -7.79
CA TYR A 126 20.64 65.46 -7.61
C TYR A 126 20.86 66.42 -8.78
N GLU A 127 20.83 65.92 -10.02
CA GLU A 127 21.00 66.76 -11.22
C GLU A 127 19.93 67.85 -11.31
N SER A 128 18.68 67.48 -11.00
CA SER A 128 17.54 68.40 -10.98
C SER A 128 17.68 69.48 -9.89
N ALA A 129 18.08 69.08 -8.68
CA ALA A 129 18.30 70.00 -7.56
C ALA A 129 19.46 70.96 -7.84
N LEU A 130 20.59 70.44 -8.32
CA LEU A 130 21.78 71.24 -8.63
C LEU A 130 21.50 72.23 -9.78
N GLY A 131 20.82 71.79 -10.84
CA GLY A 131 20.44 72.64 -11.97
C GLY A 131 19.48 73.77 -11.57
N SER A 132 18.47 73.44 -10.75
CA SER A 132 17.50 74.43 -10.23
C SER A 132 18.18 75.45 -9.32
N TYR A 133 19.00 74.97 -8.38
CA TYR A 133 19.75 75.81 -7.45
C TYR A 133 20.74 76.73 -8.17
N GLY A 134 21.51 76.19 -9.12
CA GLY A 134 22.45 76.96 -9.93
C GLY A 134 21.76 78.05 -10.77
N SER A 135 20.61 77.72 -11.37
CA SER A 135 19.79 78.68 -12.13
C SER A 135 19.27 79.80 -11.24
N GLU A 136 18.84 79.49 -10.02
CA GLU A 136 18.39 80.49 -9.04
C GLU A 136 19.53 81.40 -8.59
N MET A 137 20.68 80.84 -8.24
CA MET A 137 21.85 81.63 -7.84
C MET A 137 22.35 82.53 -8.98
N ALA A 138 22.29 82.06 -10.23
CA ALA A 138 22.60 82.88 -11.40
C ALA A 138 21.61 84.04 -11.58
N ARG A 139 20.30 83.79 -11.48
CA ARG A 139 19.26 84.84 -11.56
C ARG A 139 19.43 85.92 -10.48
N ARG A 140 19.94 85.54 -9.30
CA ARG A 140 20.23 86.45 -8.19
C ARG A 140 21.61 87.13 -8.28
N GLY A 141 22.43 86.82 -9.27
CA GLY A 141 23.79 87.34 -9.40
C GLY A 141 24.80 86.77 -8.38
N LEU A 142 24.45 85.68 -7.69
CA LEU A 142 25.22 85.07 -6.61
C LEU A 142 26.03 83.83 -7.04
N ALA A 143 26.06 83.49 -8.33
CA ALA A 143 26.65 82.24 -8.83
C ALA A 143 28.13 82.01 -8.46
N ARG A 144 28.90 83.07 -8.19
CA ARG A 144 30.32 82.99 -7.77
C ARG A 144 30.53 83.24 -6.26
N SER A 145 29.45 83.37 -5.50
CA SER A 145 29.52 83.64 -4.06
C SER A 145 29.81 82.36 -3.27
N SER A 146 30.35 82.53 -2.06
CA SER A 146 30.48 81.43 -1.09
C SER A 146 29.14 80.78 -0.75
N VAL A 147 28.05 81.56 -0.75
CA VAL A 147 26.69 81.06 -0.51
C VAL A 147 26.28 80.04 -1.56
N ALA A 148 26.56 80.31 -2.85
CA ALA A 148 26.29 79.35 -3.92
C ALA A 148 27.15 78.08 -3.79
N ALA A 149 28.40 78.21 -3.35
CA ALA A 149 29.27 77.06 -3.09
C ALA A 149 28.78 76.21 -1.91
N GLU A 150 28.33 76.84 -0.82
CA GLU A 150 27.80 76.16 0.36
C GLU A 150 26.51 75.39 0.05
N GLY A 151 25.58 75.99 -0.71
CA GLY A 151 24.35 75.30 -1.10
C GLY A 151 24.59 74.13 -2.06
N ALA A 152 25.52 74.27 -3.02
CA ALA A 152 25.92 73.15 -3.87
C ALA A 152 26.57 72.01 -3.05
N ALA A 153 27.41 72.35 -2.06
CA ALA A 153 28.00 71.36 -1.15
C ALA A 153 26.94 70.66 -0.28
N ALA A 154 25.90 71.38 0.16
CA ALA A 154 24.78 70.78 0.90
C ALA A 154 23.98 69.79 0.04
N ILE A 155 23.76 70.10 -1.24
CA ILE A 155 23.10 69.20 -2.20
C ILE A 155 23.95 67.94 -2.43
N GLU A 156 25.27 68.09 -2.63
CA GLU A 156 26.18 66.93 -2.77
C GLU A 156 26.16 66.05 -1.51
N LYS A 157 26.18 66.66 -0.32
CA LYS A 157 26.09 65.93 0.93
C LYS A 157 24.78 65.13 1.02
N GLY A 158 23.65 65.74 0.68
CA GLY A 158 22.36 65.05 0.67
C GLY A 158 22.34 63.84 -0.27
N ARG A 159 22.93 63.97 -1.46
CA ARG A 159 23.11 62.86 -2.40
C ARG A 159 24.00 61.75 -1.82
N ALA A 160 25.13 62.11 -1.20
CA ALA A 160 26.03 61.15 -0.58
C ALA A 160 25.35 60.38 0.57
N ASP A 161 24.57 61.08 1.41
CA ASP A 161 23.81 60.47 2.52
C ASP A 161 22.72 59.52 2.01
N ALA A 162 22.00 59.90 0.94
CA ALA A 162 21.00 59.05 0.30
C ALA A 162 21.62 57.78 -0.32
N LEU A 163 22.73 57.92 -1.05
CA LEU A 163 23.46 56.78 -1.61
C LEU A 163 24.00 55.85 -0.51
N SER A 164 24.52 56.42 0.57
CA SER A 164 24.99 55.65 1.74
C SER A 164 23.86 54.83 2.36
N SER A 165 22.68 55.44 2.50
CA SER A 165 21.49 54.77 3.05
C SER A 165 21.00 53.63 2.16
N ALA A 166 20.89 53.87 0.84
CA ALA A 166 20.50 52.84 -0.13
C ALA A 166 21.46 51.64 -0.14
N ARG A 167 22.77 51.91 -0.11
CA ARG A 167 23.81 50.87 -0.03
C ARG A 167 23.78 50.11 1.29
N SER A 168 23.50 50.78 2.39
CA SER A 168 23.36 50.15 3.70
C SER A 168 22.13 49.23 3.75
N ALA A 169 21.00 49.66 3.17
CA ALA A 169 19.80 48.82 3.05
C ALA A 169 20.07 47.56 2.20
N ARG A 170 20.79 47.71 1.08
CA ARG A 170 21.25 46.59 0.28
C ARG A 170 22.14 45.63 1.08
N ALA A 171 23.14 46.16 1.80
CA ALA A 171 24.06 45.34 2.59
C ALA A 171 23.32 44.57 3.70
N ALA A 172 22.31 45.17 4.33
CA ALA A 172 21.47 44.49 5.31
C ALA A 172 20.68 43.34 4.69
N ALA A 173 20.05 43.55 3.53
CA ALA A 173 19.32 42.51 2.81
C ALA A 173 20.23 41.35 2.36
N ASP A 174 21.45 41.66 1.90
CA ASP A 174 22.45 40.64 1.55
C ASP A 174 22.89 39.84 2.79
N ALA A 175 23.09 40.51 3.93
CA ALA A 175 23.48 39.86 5.17
C ALA A 175 22.38 38.93 5.73
N GLU A 176 21.11 39.35 5.63
CA GLU A 176 19.96 38.51 6.00
C GLU A 176 19.89 37.25 5.13
N ALA A 177 19.96 37.40 3.80
CA ALA A 177 19.96 36.27 2.88
C ALA A 177 21.15 35.33 3.08
N ASP A 178 22.35 35.87 3.37
CA ASP A 178 23.53 35.06 3.68
C ASP A 178 23.38 34.32 5.02
N SER A 179 22.74 34.92 6.01
CA SER A 179 22.41 34.25 7.27
C SER A 179 21.43 33.10 7.03
N GLU A 180 20.40 33.30 6.21
CA GLU A 180 19.45 32.25 5.82
C GLU A 180 20.18 31.09 5.12
N LEU A 181 21.05 31.39 4.16
CA LEU A 181 21.82 30.38 3.44
C LEU A 181 22.79 29.60 4.33
N ARG A 182 23.44 30.27 5.30
CA ARG A 182 24.33 29.60 6.27
C ARG A 182 23.58 28.67 7.22
N ALA A 183 22.37 29.06 7.65
CA ALA A 183 21.55 28.25 8.52
C ALA A 183 20.90 27.05 7.79
N LEU A 184 20.68 27.18 6.48
CA LEU A 184 19.93 26.21 5.68
C LEU A 184 20.49 24.78 5.74
N GLU A 185 21.80 24.62 5.65
CA GLU A 185 22.43 23.28 5.67
C GLU A 185 22.24 22.60 7.04
N ALA A 186 22.39 23.36 8.13
CA ALA A 186 22.17 22.86 9.48
C ALA A 186 20.69 22.53 9.72
N ASP A 187 19.77 23.39 9.25
CA ASP A 187 18.32 23.14 9.32
C ASP A 187 17.94 21.88 8.55
N MET A 188 18.46 21.71 7.33
CA MET A 188 18.22 20.54 6.49
C MET A 188 18.73 19.27 7.17
N GLN A 189 19.96 19.27 7.70
CA GLN A 189 20.50 18.11 8.40
C GLN A 189 19.69 17.78 9.66
N LYS A 190 19.23 18.80 10.39
CA LYS A 190 18.37 18.60 11.57
C LYS A 190 17.03 18.00 11.17
N ALA A 191 16.42 18.46 10.08
CA ALA A 191 15.17 17.91 9.56
C ALA A 191 15.34 16.45 9.11
N LEU A 192 16.41 16.14 8.37
CA LEU A 192 16.74 14.77 7.96
C LEU A 192 16.95 13.85 9.15
N ASN A 193 17.71 14.29 10.16
CA ASN A 193 17.93 13.50 11.37
C ASN A 193 16.62 13.25 12.15
N ALA A 194 15.78 14.28 12.29
CA ALA A 194 14.48 14.13 12.95
C ALA A 194 13.56 13.17 12.18
N PHE A 195 13.57 13.25 10.84
CA PHE A 195 12.84 12.34 9.98
C PHE A 195 13.35 10.91 10.10
N ASP A 196 14.67 10.70 10.08
CA ASP A 196 15.27 9.37 10.21
C ASP A 196 14.94 8.72 11.57
N ILE A 197 14.89 9.50 12.65
CA ILE A 197 14.43 9.02 13.97
C ILE A 197 12.96 8.60 13.92
N ALA A 198 12.10 9.44 13.34
CA ALA A 198 10.67 9.14 13.22
C ALA A 198 10.42 7.92 12.33
N TYR A 199 11.15 7.80 11.22
CA TYR A 199 11.12 6.65 10.33
C TYR A 199 11.55 5.37 11.05
N ALA A 200 12.65 5.41 11.82
CA ALA A 200 13.13 4.26 12.58
C ALA A 200 12.10 3.81 13.63
N ALA A 201 11.45 4.74 14.32
CA ALA A 201 10.38 4.42 15.26
C ALA A 201 9.20 3.74 14.56
N ARG A 202 8.77 4.28 13.41
CA ARG A 202 7.67 3.73 12.62
C ARG A 202 7.99 2.35 12.02
N LEU A 203 9.24 2.15 11.58
CA LEU A 203 9.72 0.86 11.12
C LEU A 203 9.69 -0.17 12.25
N THR A 204 10.15 0.21 13.45
CA THR A 204 10.12 -0.66 14.63
C THR A 204 8.70 -1.05 15.02
N GLU A 205 7.76 -0.09 15.01
CA GLU A 205 6.34 -0.33 15.26
C GLU A 205 5.76 -1.31 14.22
N ARG A 206 6.07 -1.10 12.93
CA ARG A 206 5.58 -1.97 11.86
C ARG A 206 6.14 -3.40 11.94
N ILE A 207 7.43 -3.54 12.30
CA ILE A 207 8.04 -4.85 12.56
C ILE A 207 7.32 -5.53 13.72
N ALA A 208 7.08 -4.83 14.83
CA ALA A 208 6.38 -5.40 15.99
C ALA A 208 4.95 -5.86 15.65
N GLU A 209 4.21 -5.09 14.85
CA GLU A 209 2.89 -5.49 14.33
C GLU A 209 2.97 -6.79 13.51
N LEU A 210 3.89 -6.87 12.56
CA LEU A 210 4.06 -8.06 11.71
C LEU A 210 4.54 -9.28 12.50
N THR A 211 5.41 -9.09 13.51
CA THR A 211 5.80 -10.15 14.45
C THR A 211 4.60 -10.64 15.26
N SER A 212 3.75 -9.75 15.76
CA SER A 212 2.52 -10.13 16.47
C SER A 212 1.57 -10.91 15.56
N GLU A 213 1.40 -10.48 14.30
CA GLU A 213 0.60 -11.22 13.31
C GLU A 213 1.16 -12.63 13.06
N ARG A 214 2.50 -12.79 13.01
CA ARG A 214 3.14 -14.11 12.88
C ARG A 214 2.82 -14.98 14.09
N GLU A 215 3.02 -14.47 15.30
CA GLU A 215 2.78 -15.21 16.55
C GLU A 215 1.31 -15.65 16.68
N GLU A 216 0.36 -14.79 16.28
CA GLU A 216 -1.07 -15.13 16.24
C GLU A 216 -1.34 -16.29 15.27
N ARG A 217 -0.80 -16.23 14.05
CA ARG A 217 -0.96 -17.30 13.05
C ARG A 217 -0.31 -18.62 13.48
N GLU A 218 0.86 -18.56 14.11
CA GLU A 218 1.51 -19.74 14.70
C GLU A 218 0.65 -20.36 15.80
N ALA A 219 0.11 -19.53 16.70
CA ALA A 219 -0.76 -20.01 17.77
C ALA A 219 -2.07 -20.62 17.24
N GLU A 220 -2.63 -20.07 16.16
CA GLU A 220 -3.79 -20.63 15.47
C GLU A 220 -3.48 -21.98 14.82
N ALA A 221 -2.34 -22.10 14.13
CA ALA A 221 -1.89 -23.36 13.54
C ALA A 221 -1.69 -24.45 14.61
N ILE A 222 -1.02 -24.12 15.73
CA ILE A 222 -0.84 -25.04 16.87
C ILE A 222 -2.18 -25.46 17.48
N LYS A 223 -3.13 -24.52 17.66
CA LYS A 223 -4.47 -24.84 18.16
C LYS A 223 -5.22 -25.76 17.21
N TYR A 224 -5.10 -25.53 15.91
CA TYR A 224 -5.70 -26.39 14.90
C TYR A 224 -5.11 -27.80 14.98
N GLU A 225 -3.78 -27.93 15.01
CA GLU A 225 -3.11 -29.23 15.15
C GLU A 225 -3.49 -29.96 16.44
N ASN A 226 -3.58 -29.26 17.57
CA ASN A 226 -3.96 -29.88 18.84
C ASN A 226 -5.41 -30.37 18.82
N ARG A 227 -6.34 -29.58 18.26
CA ARG A 227 -7.73 -30.03 18.07
C ARG A 227 -7.80 -31.23 17.14
N LEU A 228 -6.96 -31.28 16.11
CA LEU A 228 -6.87 -32.41 15.20
C LEU A 228 -6.41 -33.67 15.93
N LYS A 229 -5.35 -33.58 16.74
CA LYS A 229 -4.85 -34.68 17.58
C LYS A 229 -5.87 -35.14 18.62
N GLU A 230 -6.62 -34.22 19.24
CA GLU A 230 -7.70 -34.58 20.16
C GLU A 230 -8.81 -35.36 19.44
N LYS A 231 -9.23 -34.92 18.24
CA LYS A 231 -10.18 -35.66 17.41
C LYS A 231 -9.64 -37.03 17.01
N GLU A 232 -8.39 -37.13 16.57
CA GLU A 232 -7.72 -38.41 16.28
C GLU A 232 -7.74 -39.35 17.50
N TYR A 233 -7.42 -38.82 18.68
CA TYR A 233 -7.40 -39.58 19.92
C TYR A 233 -8.79 -40.03 20.37
N ASP A 234 -9.79 -39.16 20.31
CA ASP A 234 -11.17 -39.49 20.65
C ASP A 234 -11.72 -40.57 19.71
N ILE A 235 -11.44 -40.45 18.41
CA ILE A 235 -11.77 -41.48 17.42
C ILE A 235 -11.07 -42.80 17.76
N MET A 236 -9.75 -42.78 18.00
CA MET A 236 -9.00 -43.99 18.38
C MET A 236 -9.55 -44.62 19.65
N ARG A 237 -9.91 -43.80 20.65
CA ARG A 237 -10.47 -44.26 21.90
C ARG A 237 -11.86 -44.84 21.71
N GLU A 238 -12.75 -44.21 20.96
CA GLU A 238 -14.07 -44.78 20.65
C GLU A 238 -13.97 -46.06 19.83
N VAL A 239 -12.94 -46.17 18.98
CA VAL A 239 -12.63 -47.41 18.25
C VAL A 239 -12.05 -48.50 19.17
N THR A 240 -11.33 -48.13 20.24
CA THR A 240 -10.65 -49.08 21.15
C THR A 240 -11.51 -49.48 22.37
N ASP A 241 -12.25 -48.54 22.95
CA ASP A 241 -13.13 -48.69 24.12
C ASP A 241 -14.59 -49.04 23.71
N GLY A 242 -15.00 -48.69 22.49
CA GLY A 242 -16.25 -49.15 21.91
C GLY A 242 -16.15 -50.64 21.63
N ASP A 243 -17.18 -51.40 22.02
CA ASP A 243 -17.27 -52.83 21.82
C ASP A 243 -17.34 -53.15 20.31
N TYR A 244 -16.18 -53.12 19.63
CA TYR A 244 -16.02 -53.39 18.20
C TYR A 244 -16.48 -54.81 17.84
N GLU A 245 -16.64 -55.68 18.86
CA GLU A 245 -17.29 -56.98 18.74
C GLU A 245 -18.78 -56.89 18.35
N THR A 246 -19.42 -55.72 18.44
CA THR A 246 -20.88 -55.54 18.20
C THR A 246 -21.25 -54.80 16.91
N VAL A 247 -20.30 -54.16 16.21
CA VAL A 247 -20.58 -53.48 14.93
C VAL A 247 -20.74 -54.53 13.84
N LYS A 248 -21.91 -54.57 13.19
CA LYS A 248 -22.16 -55.56 12.14
C LYS A 248 -21.40 -55.18 10.87
N LYS A 249 -20.97 -56.20 10.13
CA LYS A 249 -20.41 -56.03 8.78
C LYS A 249 -21.28 -55.11 7.93
N GLY A 250 -20.68 -54.10 7.32
CA GLY A 250 -21.38 -53.16 6.45
C GLY A 250 -21.99 -51.96 7.19
N GLU A 251 -21.86 -51.89 8.53
CA GLU A 251 -22.25 -50.72 9.31
C GLU A 251 -21.04 -49.84 9.61
N VAL A 252 -21.30 -48.54 9.72
CA VAL A 252 -20.34 -47.56 10.23
C VAL A 252 -20.57 -47.45 11.74
N PRO A 253 -19.52 -47.55 12.58
CA PRO A 253 -19.63 -47.34 14.01
C PRO A 253 -20.29 -46.00 14.33
N SER A 254 -21.17 -45.96 15.34
CA SER A 254 -21.92 -44.75 15.68
C SER A 254 -21.03 -43.54 15.98
N SER A 255 -19.82 -43.79 16.53
CA SER A 255 -18.77 -42.79 16.77
C SER A 255 -18.23 -42.14 15.49
N LEU A 256 -18.15 -42.92 14.42
CA LEU A 256 -17.62 -42.49 13.12
C LEU A 256 -18.72 -42.01 12.18
N LEU A 257 -19.99 -42.17 12.54
CA LEU A 257 -21.12 -41.94 11.66
C LEU A 257 -21.23 -40.48 11.22
N ASP A 258 -20.94 -39.53 12.11
CA ASP A 258 -20.97 -38.10 11.78
C ASP A 258 -19.87 -37.72 10.79
N ILE A 259 -18.63 -38.18 11.03
CA ILE A 259 -17.47 -37.94 10.16
C ILE A 259 -17.66 -38.61 8.79
N TYR A 260 -18.11 -39.87 8.79
CA TYR A 260 -18.44 -40.62 7.58
C TYR A 260 -19.47 -39.88 6.72
N ASN A 261 -20.54 -39.39 7.35
CA ASN A 261 -21.58 -38.68 6.63
C ASN A 261 -21.13 -37.29 6.14
N GLU A 262 -20.30 -36.59 6.91
CA GLU A 262 -19.72 -35.29 6.55
C GLU A 262 -18.78 -35.42 5.35
N GLU A 263 -17.84 -36.38 5.34
CA GLU A 263 -16.95 -36.61 4.19
C GLU A 263 -17.71 -37.00 2.92
N ARG A 264 -18.76 -37.83 3.04
CA ARG A 264 -19.62 -38.17 1.88
C ARG A 264 -20.38 -36.96 1.37
N TYR A 265 -20.88 -36.11 2.27
CA TYR A 265 -21.52 -34.85 1.90
C TYR A 265 -20.54 -33.92 1.16
N GLU A 266 -19.32 -33.74 1.67
CA GLU A 266 -18.31 -32.87 1.05
C GLU A 266 -17.90 -33.36 -0.35
N ALA A 267 -17.67 -34.68 -0.50
CA ALA A 267 -17.35 -35.28 -1.80
C ALA A 267 -18.48 -35.05 -2.82
N VAL A 268 -19.73 -35.30 -2.43
CA VAL A 268 -20.90 -35.07 -3.28
C VAL A 268 -21.10 -33.59 -3.58
N ASN A 269 -20.91 -32.71 -2.59
CA ASN A 269 -21.03 -31.26 -2.78
C ASN A 269 -19.94 -30.71 -3.73
N LYS A 270 -18.70 -31.21 -3.64
CA LYS A 270 -17.62 -30.86 -4.57
C LYS A 270 -17.98 -31.28 -6.01
N TYR A 271 -18.50 -32.49 -6.20
CA TYR A 271 -19.02 -32.95 -7.51
C TYR A 271 -20.11 -32.02 -8.05
N LEU A 272 -21.15 -31.73 -7.25
CA LEU A 272 -22.29 -30.92 -7.68
C LEU A 272 -21.93 -29.45 -7.97
N SER A 273 -21.06 -28.85 -7.15
CA SER A 273 -20.60 -27.47 -7.36
C SER A 273 -19.76 -27.29 -8.63
N GLY A 274 -19.22 -28.38 -9.18
CA GLY A 274 -18.51 -28.39 -10.45
C GLY A 274 -19.40 -28.51 -11.69
N LEU A 275 -20.70 -28.84 -11.51
CA LEU A 275 -21.68 -28.92 -12.60
C LEU A 275 -22.33 -27.56 -12.88
N ASP A 276 -22.95 -27.43 -14.06
CA ASP A 276 -23.81 -26.29 -14.33
C ASP A 276 -25.05 -26.31 -13.41
N PRO A 277 -25.59 -25.16 -12.95
CA PRO A 277 -26.66 -25.12 -11.95
C PRO A 277 -27.92 -25.94 -12.29
N GLU A 278 -28.38 -25.89 -13.55
CA GLU A 278 -29.54 -26.67 -14.01
C GLU A 278 -29.25 -28.18 -14.01
N GLU A 279 -27.99 -28.56 -14.26
CA GLU A 279 -27.54 -29.95 -14.25
C GLU A 279 -27.38 -30.44 -12.81
N ALA A 280 -26.78 -29.65 -11.91
CA ALA A 280 -26.67 -29.94 -10.49
C ALA A 280 -28.05 -30.14 -9.84
N GLU A 281 -29.01 -29.26 -10.15
CA GLU A 281 -30.39 -29.40 -9.69
C GLU A 281 -31.02 -30.70 -10.18
N SER A 282 -30.92 -30.98 -11.48
CA SER A 282 -31.48 -32.18 -12.09
C SER A 282 -30.88 -33.46 -11.48
N VAL A 283 -29.57 -33.47 -11.26
CA VAL A 283 -28.83 -34.60 -10.69
C VAL A 283 -29.21 -34.81 -9.21
N VAL A 284 -29.31 -33.75 -8.40
CA VAL A 284 -29.74 -33.88 -7.00
C VAL A 284 -31.17 -34.39 -6.89
N ARG A 285 -32.09 -33.93 -7.74
CA ARG A 285 -33.52 -34.33 -7.68
C ARG A 285 -33.77 -35.74 -8.21
N ASN A 286 -33.07 -36.15 -9.26
CA ASN A 286 -33.49 -37.28 -10.09
C ASN A 286 -32.47 -38.44 -10.12
N ASP A 287 -31.23 -38.25 -9.66
CA ASP A 287 -30.22 -39.31 -9.68
C ASP A 287 -30.26 -40.12 -8.37
N PRO A 288 -30.69 -41.40 -8.41
CA PRO A 288 -30.76 -42.24 -7.21
C PRO A 288 -29.40 -42.41 -6.53
N PHE A 289 -28.31 -42.39 -7.31
CA PHE A 289 -26.97 -42.53 -6.73
C PHE A 289 -26.64 -41.39 -5.77
N ILE A 290 -26.98 -40.15 -6.09
CA ILE A 290 -26.72 -39.00 -5.21
C ILE A 290 -27.54 -39.12 -3.94
N ARG A 291 -28.80 -39.55 -4.08
CA ARG A 291 -29.69 -39.80 -2.95
C ARG A 291 -29.17 -40.91 -2.02
N ASP A 292 -28.67 -41.98 -2.59
CA ASP A 292 -28.16 -43.15 -1.85
C ASP A 292 -26.74 -42.90 -1.32
N SER A 293 -26.05 -41.87 -1.82
CA SER A 293 -24.68 -41.54 -1.43
C SER A 293 -24.58 -40.82 -0.09
N VAL A 294 -25.65 -40.22 0.44
CA VAL A 294 -25.63 -39.46 1.69
C VAL A 294 -26.85 -39.77 2.55
N SER A 295 -26.77 -39.53 3.87
CA SER A 295 -27.91 -39.72 4.77
C SER A 295 -29.03 -38.71 4.52
N ASP A 296 -30.24 -38.98 5.02
CA ASP A 296 -31.43 -38.14 4.79
C ASP A 296 -31.22 -36.67 5.16
N TYR A 297 -30.51 -36.41 6.26
CA TYR A 297 -30.19 -35.06 6.70
C TYR A 297 -29.28 -34.34 5.71
N TRP A 298 -28.20 -34.98 5.28
CA TRP A 298 -27.24 -34.40 4.34
C TRP A 298 -27.78 -34.31 2.91
N TYR A 299 -28.63 -35.25 2.51
CA TYR A 299 -29.39 -35.15 1.27
C TYR A 299 -30.31 -33.93 1.28
N TYR A 300 -31.02 -33.68 2.38
CA TYR A 300 -31.84 -32.48 2.52
C TYR A 300 -31.00 -31.19 2.41
N MET A 301 -29.79 -31.18 2.98
CA MET A 301 -28.87 -30.06 2.83
C MET A 301 -28.46 -29.83 1.37
N LEU A 302 -28.08 -30.89 0.63
CA LEU A 302 -27.79 -30.78 -0.80
C LEU A 302 -29.00 -30.32 -1.61
N TYR A 303 -30.18 -30.89 -1.33
CA TYR A 303 -31.44 -30.53 -1.98
C TYR A 303 -31.81 -29.07 -1.73
N ARG A 304 -31.56 -28.55 -0.53
CA ARG A 304 -31.76 -27.13 -0.23
C ARG A 304 -30.78 -26.25 -1.01
N THR A 305 -29.52 -26.64 -1.10
CA THR A 305 -28.46 -25.85 -1.75
C THR A 305 -28.64 -25.78 -3.27
N TYR A 306 -29.08 -26.87 -3.90
CA TYR A 306 -29.10 -27.00 -5.37
C TYR A 306 -30.51 -27.14 -5.97
N SER A 307 -31.59 -27.20 -5.17
CA SER A 307 -32.94 -27.49 -5.68
C SER A 307 -34.07 -26.69 -5.01
N LEU A 308 -33.75 -25.80 -4.08
CA LEU A 308 -34.69 -24.80 -3.54
C LEU A 308 -34.13 -23.42 -3.89
N ASP A 309 -34.78 -22.73 -4.83
CA ASP A 309 -34.49 -21.34 -5.16
C ASP A 309 -34.57 -20.45 -3.91
N GLU A 310 -33.52 -19.66 -3.65
CA GLU A 310 -33.67 -18.27 -3.20
C GLU A 310 -33.62 -17.34 -4.40
#